data_AF-A0A8T5AY19-F1
#
_entry.id   AF-A0A8T5AY19-F1
#
_cell.length_a   1.000
_cell.length_b   1.000
_cell.length_c   1.000
_cell.angle_alpha   90.00
_cell.angle_beta   90.00
_cell.angle_gamma   90.00
#
_symmetry.space_group_name_H-M   'P 1'
#
loop_
_entity.id
_entity.type
_entity.pdbx_description
1 polymer ?
#
loop_
_entity_poly.entity_id
_entity_poly.type
_entity_poly.pdbx_seq_one_letter_code
_entity_poly.pdbx_strand_id
1 'polypeptide(L)' 'MSRLKKWSIPVTEQLDKAVEKAIQKDSHVSKSDFIRDAVREKLRNLGLLDGERA' A
#
# COMPACT_ATOMS: atom_id res chain seq x y z
N MET A 1 17.70 12.11 -8.00
CA MET A 1 17.43 11.50 -6.68
C MET A 1 15.94 11.41 -6.47
N SER A 2 15.36 10.21 -6.49
CA SER A 2 13.93 10.00 -6.18
C SER A 2 13.67 10.35 -4.72
N ARG A 3 12.75 11.29 -4.45
CA ARG A 3 12.40 11.73 -3.09
C ARG A 3 11.28 10.84 -2.53
N LEU A 4 11.60 9.60 -2.17
CA LEU A 4 10.66 8.74 -1.47
C LEU A 4 10.41 9.29 -0.06
N LYS A 5 9.14 9.58 0.26
CA LYS A 5 8.71 9.89 1.62
C LYS A 5 8.41 8.59 2.36
N LYS A 6 8.85 8.48 3.62
CA LYS A 6 8.55 7.34 4.49
C LYS A 6 7.45 7.74 5.48
N TRP A 7 6.48 6.86 5.68
CA TRP A 7 5.45 7.02 6.69
C TRP A 7 5.64 5.96 7.78
N SER A 8 5.63 6.37 9.04
CA SER A 8 5.53 5.46 10.19
C SER A 8 4.14 5.60 10.77
N ILE A 9 3.32 4.56 10.64
CA ILE A 9 1.89 4.61 10.97
C ILE A 9 1.63 3.47 11.97
N PRO A 10 1.22 3.78 13.22
CA PRO A 10 0.80 2.73 14.15
C PRO A 10 -0.48 2.08 13.62
N VAL A 11 -0.52 0.75 13.65
CA VAL A 11 -1.67 -0.05 13.21
C VAL A 11 -2.04 -1.07 14.27
N THR A 12 -3.31 -1.48 14.28
CA THR A 12 -3.76 -2.57 15.16
C THR A 12 -3.12 -3.90 14.74
N GLU A 13 -2.87 -4.80 15.68
CA GLU A 13 -2.36 -6.15 15.38
C GLU A 13 -3.24 -6.92 14.39
N GLN A 14 -4.57 -6.72 14.46
CA GLN A 14 -5.50 -7.42 13.58
C GLN A 14 -5.29 -7.03 12.11
N LEU A 15 -5.11 -5.75 11.85
CA LEU A 15 -4.81 -5.24 10.51
C LEU A 15 -3.46 -5.76 10.02
N ASP A 16 -2.45 -5.73 10.89
CA ASP A 16 -1.11 -6.24 10.58
C ASP A 16 -1.16 -7.71 10.16
N LYS A 17 -1.81 -8.57 10.96
CA LYS A 17 -2.00 -10.00 10.67
C LYS A 17 -2.78 -10.24 9.37
N ALA A 18 -3.77 -9.40 9.06
CA ALA A 18 -4.52 -9.51 7.81
C ALA A 18 -3.64 -9.20 6.59
N VAL A 19 -2.81 -8.15 6.68
CA VAL A 19 -1.85 -7.79 5.62
C VAL A 19 -0.81 -8.88 5.43
N GLU A 20 -0.22 -9.42 6.51
CA GLU A 20 0.73 -10.54 6.42
C GLU A 20 0.12 -11.77 5.74
N LYS A 21 -1.13 -12.12 6.07
CA LYS A 21 -1.83 -13.23 5.41
C LYS A 21 -2.10 -12.96 3.92
N ALA A 22 -2.36 -11.71 3.55
CA ALA A 22 -2.56 -11.35 2.15
C ALA A 22 -1.25 -11.51 1.35
N ILE A 23 -0.14 -11.02 1.90
CA ILE A 23 1.20 -11.16 1.30
C ILE A 23 1.61 -12.63 1.17
N GLN A 24 1.31 -13.47 2.16
CA GLN A 24 1.61 -14.90 2.07
C GLN A 24 0.85 -15.61 0.95
N LYS A 25 -0.34 -15.11 0.59
CA LYS A 25 -1.13 -15.65 -0.53
C LYS A 25 -0.66 -15.12 -1.88
N ASP A 26 -0.08 -13.94 -1.91
CA ASP A 26 0.45 -13.27 -3.10
C ASP A 26 1.98 -13.14 -2.99
N SER A 27 2.67 -14.20 -3.37
CA SER A 27 4.12 -14.40 -3.13
C SER A 27 5.07 -13.43 -3.84
N HIS A 28 4.54 -12.43 -4.56
CA HIS A 28 5.33 -11.54 -5.43
C HIS A 28 5.42 -10.10 -4.92
N VAL A 29 4.79 -9.74 -3.80
CA VAL A 29 4.76 -8.35 -3.32
C VAL A 29 5.31 -8.22 -1.89
N SER A 30 6.15 -7.21 -1.65
CA SER A 30 6.52 -6.86 -0.29
C SER A 30 5.35 -6.20 0.43
N LYS A 31 5.36 -6.19 1.76
CA LYS A 31 4.38 -5.45 2.58
C LYS A 31 4.25 -3.98 2.18
N SER A 32 5.37 -3.35 1.85
CA SER A 32 5.38 -1.95 1.42
C SER A 32 4.76 -1.78 0.03
N ASP A 33 4.93 -2.74 -0.88
CA ASP A 33 4.30 -2.71 -2.21
C ASP A 33 2.78 -2.86 -2.07
N PHE A 34 2.35 -3.88 -1.32
CA PHE A 34 0.94 -4.12 -1.02
C PHE A 34 0.25 -2.88 -0.45
N ILE A 35 0.84 -2.25 0.58
CA ILE A 35 0.28 -1.04 1.18
C ILE A 35 0.27 0.13 0.19
N ARG A 36 1.32 0.31 -0.61
CA ARG A 36 1.38 1.39 -1.61
C ARG A 36 0.28 1.22 -2.67
N ASP A 37 0.01 0.00 -3.12
CA ASP A 37 -1.02 -0.26 -4.12
C ASP A 37 -2.42 -0.11 -3.53
N ALA A 38 -2.67 -0.62 -2.32
CA ALA A 38 -3.93 -0.42 -1.63
C ALA A 38 -4.25 1.07 -1.39
N VAL A 39 -3.24 1.87 -0.99
CA VAL A 39 -3.40 3.33 -0.82
C VAL A 39 -3.65 4.02 -2.16
N ARG A 40 -2.93 3.64 -3.23
CA ARG A 40 -3.14 4.19 -4.58
C ARG A 40 -4.56 3.91 -5.07
N GLU A 41 -5.02 2.68 -4.95
CA GLU A 41 -6.38 2.29 -5.34
C GLU A 41 -7.43 3.09 -4.56
N LYS A 42 -7.27 3.20 -3.23
CA LYS A 42 -8.18 3.97 -2.39
C LYS A 42 -8.23 5.44 -2.80
N LEU A 43 -7.08 6.06 -3.04
CA LEU A 43 -7.00 7.47 -3.44
C LEU A 43 -7.55 7.70 -4.85
N ARG A 44 -7.34 6.77 -5.79
CA ARG A 44 -7.98 6.79 -7.12
C ARG A 44 -9.50 6.76 -7.00
N ASN A 45 -10.04 5.87 -6.17
CA ASN A 45 -11.47 5.76 -5.92
C ASN A 45 -12.06 7.01 -5.25
N LEU A 46 -11.23 7.79 -4.56
CA LEU A 46 -11.60 9.09 -3.98
C LEU A 46 -11.39 10.28 -4.95
N GLY A 47 -10.88 10.05 -6.16
CA GLY A 47 -10.55 11.12 -7.12
C GLY A 47 -9.36 11.99 -6.70
N LEU A 48 -8.48 11.48 -5.83
CA LEU A 48 -7.33 12.21 -5.29
C LEU A 48 -5.99 11.81 -5.95
N LEU A 49 -6.02 10.77 -6.77
CA LEU A 49 -4.91 10.37 -7.64
C LEU A 49 -5.48 10.12 -9.03
N ASP A 50 -5.17 10.99 -9.98
CA ASP A 50 -5.40 10.71 -11.39
C ASP A 50 -4.36 9.68 -11.86
N GLY A 51 -4.77 8.73 -12.69
CA GLY A 51 -3.82 7.84 -13.34
C GLY A 51 -2.92 8.64 -14.27
N GLU A 52 -1.74 9.04 -13.79
CA GLU A 52 -0.66 9.51 -14.67
C GLU A 52 -0.32 8.37 -15.65
N ARG A 53 -0.89 8.46 -16.86
CA ARG A 53 -0.22 8.00 -18.07
C ARG A 53 0.94 8.97 -18.29
N ALA A 54 2.11 8.61 -17.79
CA ALA A 54 3.40 9.12 -18.22
C ALA A 54 4.28 7.92 -18.58
#